data_AF-A0A627BZS6-F1
#
_entry.id   AF-A0A627BZS6-F1
#
_cell.length_a   1.000
_cell.length_b   1.000
_cell.length_c   1.000
_cell.angle_alpha   90.00
_cell.angle_beta   90.00
_cell.angle_gamma   90.00
#
_symmetry.space_group_name_H-M   'P 1'
#
loop_
_entity.id
_entity.type
_entity.pdbx_description
1 polymer ?
#
loop_
_entity_poly.entity_id
_entity_poly.type
_entity_poly.pdbx_seq_one_letter_code
_entity_poly.pdbx_strand_id
1 'polypeptide(L)'
;LETAAADMEYIARQAHYAKDDTDPVFHYILSWQSHESPRPEQIYDSVRHTLKSLGLADHQYVSAVHTDTDNLHVHVAVNRVHPETGYLNRLSWSQEKLSRACRELELKHGFAPDNGCWVHAPGNRIVRKTAVERDRQNAWTRGKKQTFREYVAQTAVAGLRSEPVHDWLSLHRRLAEDGLYLSQMDGKFLVMDGWDRNREGVQLDSFGPSWCAEKLMKKMGDYTPVPKDIF
;
A
#
# COMPACT_ATOMS: atom_id res chain seq x y z
N LEU A 1 -20.34 -27.39 -12.46
CA LEU A 1 -20.07 -25.98 -12.84
C LEU A 1 -21.29 -25.30 -13.41
N GLU A 2 -22.11 -25.97 -14.24
CA GLU A 2 -23.24 -25.36 -14.95
C GLU A 2 -24.21 -24.55 -14.07
N THR A 3 -24.48 -24.97 -12.83
CA THR A 3 -25.40 -24.23 -11.92
C THR A 3 -24.67 -23.32 -10.93
N ALA A 4 -23.34 -23.38 -10.83
CA ALA A 4 -22.60 -22.77 -9.73
C ALA A 4 -22.81 -21.26 -9.64
N ALA A 5 -22.86 -20.57 -10.78
CA ALA A 5 -23.14 -19.14 -10.83
C ALA A 5 -24.57 -18.82 -10.35
N ALA A 6 -25.56 -19.60 -10.78
CA ALA A 6 -26.96 -19.41 -10.37
C ALA A 6 -27.17 -19.72 -8.88
N ASP A 7 -26.52 -20.77 -8.37
CA ASP A 7 -26.57 -21.17 -6.96
C ASP A 7 -25.91 -20.12 -6.06
N MET A 8 -24.75 -19.60 -6.46
CA MET A 8 -24.06 -18.52 -5.74
C MET A 8 -24.87 -17.21 -5.77
N GLU A 9 -25.47 -16.86 -6.91
CA GLU A 9 -26.36 -15.70 -7.03
C GLU A 9 -27.60 -15.84 -6.12
N TYR A 10 -28.20 -17.04 -6.07
CA TYR A 10 -29.34 -17.30 -5.20
C TYR A 10 -29.01 -17.04 -3.73
N ILE A 11 -27.87 -17.56 -3.25
CA ILE A 11 -27.42 -17.34 -1.86
C ILE A 11 -27.01 -15.89 -1.62
N ALA A 12 -26.36 -15.24 -2.59
CA ALA A 12 -26.00 -13.83 -2.49
C ALA A 12 -27.23 -12.94 -2.24
N ARG A 13 -28.39 -13.27 -2.83
CA ARG A 13 -29.66 -12.57 -2.61
C ARG A 13 -30.29 -12.80 -1.24
N GLN A 14 -29.85 -13.81 -0.49
CA GLN A 14 -30.32 -14.07 0.89
C GLN A 14 -29.55 -13.24 1.94
N ALA A 15 -28.74 -12.27 1.52
CA ALA A 15 -27.89 -11.49 2.43
C ALA A 15 -28.70 -10.69 3.46
N HIS A 16 -28.50 -11.01 4.74
CA HIS A 16 -28.98 -10.20 5.84
C HIS A 16 -27.99 -9.06 6.15
N TYR A 17 -28.50 -7.87 6.42
CA TYR A 17 -27.72 -6.68 6.81
C TYR A 17 -26.68 -6.21 5.77
N ALA A 18 -26.83 -6.63 4.50
CA ALA A 18 -26.12 -6.02 3.39
C ALA A 18 -26.63 -4.59 3.17
N LYS A 19 -25.72 -3.69 2.75
CA LYS A 19 -26.12 -2.40 2.19
C LYS A 19 -26.33 -2.56 0.69
N ASP A 20 -27.13 -1.68 0.09
CA ASP A 20 -27.51 -1.76 -1.34
C ASP A 20 -26.32 -1.84 -2.32
N ASP A 21 -25.12 -1.40 -1.91
CA ASP A 21 -23.88 -1.39 -2.68
C ASP A 21 -22.89 -2.52 -2.33
N THR A 22 -23.28 -3.46 -1.47
CA THR A 22 -22.35 -4.49 -0.98
C THR A 22 -22.18 -5.59 -2.03
N ASP A 23 -20.98 -5.71 -2.62
CA ASP A 23 -20.62 -6.84 -3.47
C ASP A 23 -20.58 -8.15 -2.65
N PRO A 24 -21.45 -9.13 -2.95
CA PRO A 24 -21.49 -10.41 -2.24
C PRO A 24 -20.32 -11.32 -2.64
N VAL A 25 -19.59 -11.03 -3.72
CA VAL A 25 -18.47 -11.85 -4.18
C VAL A 25 -17.15 -11.26 -3.71
N PHE A 26 -16.24 -12.12 -3.25
CA PHE A 26 -14.84 -11.76 -3.05
C PHE A 26 -13.97 -12.59 -3.96
N HIS A 27 -13.10 -11.92 -4.71
CA HIS A 27 -12.18 -12.54 -5.65
C HIS A 27 -10.73 -12.30 -5.23
N TYR A 28 -9.92 -13.35 -5.26
CA TYR A 28 -8.49 -13.26 -5.04
C TYR A 28 -7.75 -14.34 -5.85
N ILE A 29 -6.44 -14.17 -5.98
CA ILE A 29 -5.58 -15.07 -6.75
C ILE A 29 -4.50 -15.62 -5.82
N LEU A 30 -4.24 -16.93 -5.93
CA LEU A 30 -3.04 -17.55 -5.40
C LEU A 30 -2.12 -17.86 -6.57
N SER A 31 -0.85 -17.48 -6.48
CA SER A 31 0.15 -17.75 -7.52
C SER A 31 1.39 -18.38 -6.90
N TRP A 32 2.03 -19.25 -7.67
CA TRP A 32 3.28 -19.89 -7.30
C TRP A 32 4.42 -19.31 -8.13
N GLN A 33 5.65 -19.43 -7.64
CA GLN A 33 6.81 -18.97 -8.41
C GLN A 33 6.94 -19.77 -9.71
N SER A 34 7.55 -19.18 -10.74
CA SER A 34 7.69 -19.81 -12.07
C SER A 34 8.44 -21.14 -12.07
N HIS A 35 9.27 -21.39 -11.06
CA HIS A 35 10.03 -22.63 -10.87
C HIS A 35 9.29 -23.66 -10.00
N GLU A 36 8.11 -23.33 -9.49
CA GLU A 36 7.29 -24.20 -8.67
C GLU A 36 6.22 -24.90 -9.52
N SER A 37 5.88 -26.12 -9.13
CA SER A 37 4.84 -26.92 -9.78
C SER A 37 4.03 -27.61 -8.70
N PRO A 38 3.12 -26.89 -8.03
CA PRO A 38 2.31 -27.45 -6.96
C PRO A 38 1.45 -28.60 -7.48
N ARG A 39 1.38 -29.69 -6.74
CA ARG A 39 0.50 -30.81 -7.08
C ARG A 39 -0.98 -30.42 -6.84
N PRO A 40 -1.95 -31.03 -7.53
CA PRO A 40 -3.36 -30.68 -7.39
C PRO A 40 -3.84 -30.65 -5.93
N GLU A 41 -3.43 -31.61 -5.09
CA GLU A 41 -3.80 -31.64 -3.67
C GLU A 41 -3.24 -30.46 -2.88
N GLN A 42 -2.07 -29.94 -3.24
CA GLN A 42 -1.48 -28.76 -2.61
C GLN A 42 -2.22 -27.49 -3.03
N ILE A 43 -2.71 -27.44 -4.28
CA ILE A 43 -3.57 -26.36 -4.76
C ILE A 43 -4.89 -26.35 -3.98
N TYR A 44 -5.56 -27.51 -3.88
CA TYR A 44 -6.82 -27.62 -3.13
C TYR A 44 -6.65 -27.28 -1.65
N ASP A 45 -5.57 -27.76 -1.02
CA ASP A 45 -5.25 -27.42 0.35
C ASP A 45 -4.98 -25.93 0.53
N SER A 46 -4.28 -25.30 -0.42
CA SER A 46 -3.99 -23.85 -0.40
C SER A 46 -5.28 -23.03 -0.44
N VAL A 47 -6.19 -23.33 -1.38
CA VAL A 47 -7.50 -22.66 -1.51
C VAL A 47 -8.33 -22.82 -0.23
N ARG A 48 -8.38 -24.04 0.34
CA ARG A 48 -9.15 -24.30 1.58
C ARG A 48 -8.53 -23.58 2.78
N HIS A 49 -7.20 -23.57 2.88
CA HIS A 49 -6.48 -22.90 3.97
C HIS A 49 -6.70 -21.39 3.95
N THR A 50 -6.69 -20.76 2.77
CA THR A 50 -6.94 -19.33 2.63
C THR A 50 -8.39 -18.97 2.90
N LEU A 51 -9.35 -19.77 2.43
CA LEU A 51 -10.78 -19.60 2.79
C LEU A 51 -10.99 -19.69 4.30
N LYS A 52 -10.39 -20.69 4.96
CA LYS A 52 -10.45 -20.83 6.42
C LYS A 52 -9.84 -19.62 7.13
N SER A 53 -8.69 -19.14 6.66
CA SER A 53 -7.99 -17.97 7.23
C SER A 53 -8.80 -16.67 7.10
N LEU A 54 -9.66 -16.57 6.08
CA LEU A 54 -10.60 -15.47 5.88
C LEU A 54 -11.90 -15.61 6.71
N GLY A 55 -12.12 -16.75 7.36
CA GLY A 55 -13.39 -17.07 8.02
C GLY A 55 -14.50 -17.41 7.03
N LEU A 56 -14.14 -18.05 5.91
CA LEU A 56 -15.03 -18.42 4.81
C LEU A 56 -15.02 -19.94 4.53
N ALA A 57 -14.68 -20.76 5.53
CA ALA A 57 -14.55 -22.21 5.34
C ALA A 57 -15.85 -22.88 4.88
N ASP A 58 -16.99 -22.38 5.36
CA ASP A 58 -18.32 -22.93 5.10
C ASP A 58 -19.09 -22.13 4.02
N HIS A 59 -18.38 -21.28 3.27
CA HIS A 59 -18.96 -20.46 2.21
C HIS A 59 -18.84 -21.12 0.83
N GLN A 60 -19.79 -20.83 -0.06
CA GLN A 60 -19.72 -21.28 -1.46
C GLN A 60 -18.56 -20.60 -2.18
N TYR A 61 -17.76 -21.36 -2.92
CA TYR A 61 -16.70 -20.81 -3.76
C TYR A 61 -16.52 -21.63 -5.04
N VAL A 62 -15.92 -20.98 -6.04
CA VAL A 62 -15.41 -21.59 -7.26
C VAL A 62 -13.94 -21.22 -7.40
N SER A 63 -13.10 -22.18 -7.78
CA SER A 63 -11.70 -21.94 -8.09
C SER A 63 -11.36 -22.41 -9.51
N ALA A 64 -10.62 -21.59 -10.27
CA ALA A 64 -10.13 -21.91 -11.61
C ALA A 64 -8.60 -21.87 -11.62
N VAL A 65 -7.96 -22.96 -12.03
CA VAL A 65 -6.51 -23.06 -12.17
C VAL A 65 -6.12 -22.65 -13.57
N HIS A 66 -5.19 -21.71 -13.67
CA HIS A 66 -4.66 -21.16 -14.91
C HIS A 66 -3.16 -21.49 -14.99
N THR A 67 -2.75 -22.01 -16.15
CA THR A 67 -1.35 -22.39 -16.46
C THR A 67 -0.86 -21.71 -17.74
N ASP A 68 -1.59 -20.70 -18.20
CA ASP A 68 -1.47 -20.04 -19.50
C ASP A 68 -0.66 -18.72 -19.45
N THR A 69 -0.10 -18.39 -18.28
CA THR A 69 0.81 -17.25 -18.08
C THR A 69 2.11 -17.69 -17.39
N ASP A 70 3.03 -16.76 -17.13
CA ASP A 70 4.37 -17.02 -16.58
C ASP A 70 4.40 -17.83 -15.27
N ASN A 71 3.33 -17.74 -14.48
CA ASN A 71 3.20 -18.43 -13.19
C ASN A 71 1.88 -19.22 -13.14
N LEU A 72 1.92 -20.46 -12.63
CA LEU A 72 0.70 -21.16 -12.26
C LEU A 72 -0.04 -20.34 -11.22
N HIS A 73 -1.32 -20.09 -11.47
CA HIS A 73 -2.16 -19.31 -10.55
C HIS A 73 -3.59 -19.83 -10.51
N VAL A 74 -4.27 -19.54 -9.41
CA VAL A 74 -5.62 -20.00 -9.13
C VAL A 74 -6.46 -18.80 -8.77
N HIS A 75 -7.47 -18.53 -9.60
CA HIS A 75 -8.52 -17.59 -9.25
C HIS A 75 -9.48 -18.26 -8.27
N VAL A 76 -9.81 -17.58 -7.19
CA VAL A 76 -10.82 -18.01 -6.21
C VAL A 76 -11.89 -16.94 -6.10
N ALA A 77 -13.12 -17.29 -6.45
CA ALA A 77 -14.30 -16.47 -6.25
C ALA A 77 -15.15 -17.11 -5.15
N VAL A 78 -15.39 -16.39 -4.05
CA VAL A 78 -16.14 -16.88 -2.89
C VAL A 78 -17.33 -15.96 -2.61
N ASN A 79 -18.48 -16.57 -2.31
CA ASN A 79 -19.64 -15.85 -1.82
C ASN A 79 -19.41 -15.47 -0.35
N ARG A 80 -19.40 -14.18 -0.05
CA ARG A 80 -19.24 -13.62 1.30
C ARG A 80 -20.48 -13.83 2.17
N VAL A 81 -21.61 -14.16 1.57
CA VAL A 81 -22.85 -14.50 2.27
C VAL A 81 -22.78 -15.96 2.70
N HIS A 82 -22.97 -16.22 3.98
CA HIS A 82 -22.98 -17.58 4.51
C HIS A 82 -24.25 -18.31 4.04
N PRO A 83 -24.14 -19.52 3.46
CA PRO A 83 -25.27 -20.19 2.81
C PRO A 83 -26.42 -20.53 3.77
N GLU A 84 -26.12 -20.88 5.02
CA GLU A 84 -27.15 -21.21 6.01
C GLU A 84 -27.70 -20.01 6.79
N THR A 85 -26.86 -19.05 7.14
CA THR A 85 -27.24 -17.96 8.06
C THR A 85 -27.56 -16.65 7.37
N GLY A 86 -27.25 -16.52 6.07
CA GLY A 86 -27.40 -15.29 5.30
C GLY A 86 -26.50 -14.14 5.76
N TYR A 87 -25.61 -14.35 6.74
CA TYR A 87 -24.72 -13.30 7.23
C TYR A 87 -23.59 -13.01 6.24
N LEU A 88 -23.37 -11.73 6.00
CA LEU A 88 -22.28 -11.23 5.16
C LEU A 88 -20.97 -11.14 5.96
N ASN A 89 -19.91 -11.78 5.45
CA ASN A 89 -18.55 -11.61 5.95
C ASN A 89 -17.94 -10.27 5.44
N ARG A 90 -17.44 -9.45 6.37
CA ARG A 90 -16.88 -8.11 6.09
C ARG A 90 -15.42 -8.11 5.63
N LEU A 91 -14.71 -9.24 5.70
CA LEU A 91 -13.35 -9.42 5.19
C LEU A 91 -12.30 -8.40 5.67
N SER A 92 -12.46 -7.84 6.86
CA SER A 92 -11.46 -6.93 7.44
C SER A 92 -10.08 -7.58 7.48
N TRP A 93 -9.06 -6.82 7.04
CA TRP A 93 -7.66 -7.26 6.98
C TRP A 93 -7.44 -8.49 6.09
N SER A 94 -8.23 -8.65 5.03
CA SER A 94 -8.13 -9.80 4.11
C SER A 94 -6.74 -9.94 3.49
N GLN A 95 -6.12 -8.83 3.08
CA GLN A 95 -4.77 -8.86 2.51
C GLN A 95 -3.73 -9.36 3.51
N GLU A 96 -3.78 -8.90 4.77
CA GLU A 96 -2.88 -9.38 5.81
C GLU A 96 -3.14 -10.85 6.19
N LYS A 97 -4.40 -11.27 6.23
CA LYS A 97 -4.78 -12.65 6.49
C LYS A 97 -4.28 -13.58 5.39
N LEU A 98 -4.48 -13.20 4.13
CA LEU A 98 -3.98 -13.94 2.97
C LEU A 98 -2.45 -14.00 2.95
N SER A 99 -1.77 -12.87 3.19
CA SER A 99 -0.30 -12.85 3.24
C SER A 99 0.25 -13.76 4.35
N ARG A 100 -0.39 -13.81 5.52
CA ARG A 100 -0.01 -14.75 6.57
C ARG A 100 -0.29 -16.20 6.19
N ALA A 101 -1.46 -16.48 5.61
CA ALA A 101 -1.82 -17.81 5.14
C ALA A 101 -0.84 -18.34 4.09
N CYS A 102 -0.34 -17.49 3.19
CA CYS A 102 0.73 -17.88 2.25
C CYS A 102 2.00 -18.29 2.98
N ARG A 103 2.44 -17.54 4.01
CA ARG A 103 3.61 -17.93 4.83
C ARG A 103 3.43 -19.28 5.53
N GLU A 104 2.22 -19.57 5.98
CA GLU A 104 1.87 -20.87 6.59
C GLU A 104 1.92 -22.00 5.56
N LEU A 105 1.39 -21.77 4.35
CA LEU A 105 1.39 -22.74 3.25
C LEU A 105 2.80 -23.00 2.71
N GLU A 106 3.66 -21.99 2.64
CA GLU A 106 5.06 -22.14 2.27
C GLU A 106 5.80 -23.07 3.22
N LEU A 107 5.64 -22.87 4.54
CA LEU A 107 6.23 -23.76 5.54
C LEU A 107 5.65 -25.18 5.46
N LYS A 108 4.35 -25.31 5.19
CA LYS A 108 3.65 -26.59 5.13
C LYS A 108 4.06 -27.43 3.92
N HIS A 109 4.18 -26.80 2.75
CA HIS A 109 4.38 -27.47 1.47
C HIS A 109 5.81 -27.36 0.91
N GLY A 110 6.67 -26.58 1.58
CA GLY A 110 8.04 -26.32 1.12
C GLY A 110 8.10 -25.36 -0.06
N PHE A 111 7.13 -24.45 -0.19
CA PHE A 111 7.15 -23.43 -1.24
C PHE A 111 8.12 -22.29 -0.92
N ALA A 112 8.60 -21.64 -1.97
CA ALA A 112 9.47 -20.48 -1.91
C ALA A 112 8.71 -19.26 -1.34
N PRO A 113 9.25 -18.56 -0.33
CA PRO A 113 8.63 -17.35 0.19
C PRO A 113 8.61 -16.22 -0.85
N ASP A 114 7.44 -15.61 -1.04
CA ASP A 114 7.28 -14.44 -1.92
C ASP A 114 7.15 -13.13 -1.11
N ASN A 115 7.01 -11.99 -1.78
CA ASN A 115 6.70 -10.72 -1.17
C ASN A 115 5.36 -10.77 -0.41
N GLY A 116 5.22 -9.94 0.62
CA GLY A 116 4.09 -9.96 1.53
C GLY A 116 4.36 -9.14 2.79
N CYS A 117 3.33 -8.84 3.59
CA CYS A 117 3.48 -8.11 4.84
C CYS A 117 3.93 -8.99 6.01
N TRP A 118 3.89 -10.33 5.84
CA TRP A 118 4.43 -11.33 6.75
C TRP A 118 5.65 -12.03 6.13
N VAL A 119 6.63 -12.38 6.98
CA VAL A 119 7.87 -13.06 6.59
C VAL A 119 8.19 -14.21 7.55
N HIS A 120 8.98 -15.16 7.06
CA HIS A 120 9.56 -16.19 7.91
C HIS A 120 10.70 -15.59 8.76
N ALA A 121 10.74 -16.01 10.01
CA ALA A 121 11.79 -15.72 10.97
C ALA A 121 12.40 -17.05 11.47
N PRO A 122 13.61 -17.03 12.06
CA PRO A 122 14.28 -18.24 12.53
C PRO A 122 13.37 -19.13 13.41
N GLY A 123 13.44 -20.44 13.19
CA GLY A 123 12.60 -21.42 13.88
C GLY A 123 11.18 -21.52 13.34
N ASN A 124 10.98 -21.33 12.03
CA ASN A 124 9.68 -21.44 11.35
C ASN A 124 8.60 -20.51 11.92
N ARG A 125 9.03 -19.36 12.45
CA ARG A 125 8.11 -18.34 12.98
C ARG A 125 7.63 -17.45 11.84
N ILE A 126 6.39 -16.98 11.91
CA ILE A 126 5.84 -16.01 10.97
C ILE A 126 5.66 -14.68 11.69
N VAL A 127 6.34 -13.64 11.22
CA VAL A 127 6.36 -12.30 11.84
C VAL A 127 5.99 -11.22 10.83
N ARG A 128 5.39 -10.13 11.31
CA ARG A 128 5.02 -9.00 10.47
C ARG A 128 6.27 -8.19 10.14
N LYS A 129 6.45 -7.79 8.89
CA LYS A 129 7.54 -6.90 8.48
C LYS A 129 7.53 -5.62 9.31
N THR A 130 8.70 -5.22 9.76
CA THR A 130 8.91 -3.91 10.39
C THR A 130 8.79 -2.78 9.37
N ALA A 131 8.64 -1.53 9.84
CA ALA A 131 8.66 -0.36 8.96
C ALA A 131 9.95 -0.27 8.12
N VAL A 132 11.10 -0.56 8.76
CA VAL A 132 12.42 -0.54 8.12
C VAL A 132 12.54 -1.57 7.00
N GLU A 133 12.02 -2.78 7.19
CA GLU A 133 12.04 -3.83 6.17
C GLU A 133 11.11 -3.52 4.99
N ARG A 134 9.95 -2.88 5.25
CA ARG A 134 9.06 -2.38 4.20
C ARG A 134 9.77 -1.31 3.36
N ASP A 135 10.47 -0.38 4.00
CA ASP A 135 11.19 0.69 3.31
C ASP A 135 12.38 0.16 2.49
N ARG A 136 13.07 -0.89 2.97
CA ARG A 136 14.15 -1.55 2.22
C ARG A 136 13.67 -2.26 0.96
N GLN A 137 12.50 -2.89 0.99
CA GLN A 137 11.97 -3.61 -0.19
C GLN A 137 11.30 -2.68 -1.20
N ASN A 138 10.85 -1.50 -0.76
CA ASN A 138 10.48 -0.37 -1.63
C ASN A 138 11.67 0.18 -2.45
N ALA A 139 12.89 -0.37 -2.31
CA ALA A 139 14.01 -0.08 -3.20
C ALA A 139 13.73 -0.41 -4.68
N TRP A 140 12.77 -1.29 -4.98
CA TRP A 140 12.29 -1.57 -6.35
C TRP A 140 11.56 -0.39 -7.01
N THR A 141 11.12 0.62 -6.25
CA THR A 141 10.55 1.85 -6.81
C THR A 141 11.60 2.80 -7.39
N ARG A 142 12.90 2.46 -7.37
CA ARG A 142 14.01 3.28 -7.90
C ARG A 142 13.98 3.55 -9.41
N GLY A 143 13.13 2.85 -10.18
CA GLY A 143 12.86 3.17 -11.59
C GLY A 143 11.81 4.26 -11.80
N LYS A 144 11.04 4.61 -10.76
CA LYS A 144 10.14 5.76 -10.79
C LYS A 144 11.04 7.00 -10.74
N LYS A 145 10.97 7.86 -11.77
CA LYS A 145 11.58 9.20 -11.66
C LYS A 145 11.02 9.82 -10.39
N GLN A 146 11.90 10.12 -9.43
CA GLN A 146 11.54 10.78 -8.19
C GLN A 146 10.71 12.01 -8.55
N THR A 147 9.49 12.10 -8.02
CA THR A 147 8.66 13.29 -8.22
C THR A 147 9.30 14.44 -7.46
N PHE A 148 9.09 15.67 -7.95
CA PHE A 148 9.63 16.86 -7.29
C PHE A 148 9.16 16.97 -5.81
N ARG A 149 7.92 16.57 -5.53
CA ARG A 149 7.39 16.45 -4.16
C ARG A 149 8.17 15.46 -3.29
N GLU A 150 8.53 14.30 -3.82
CA GLU A 150 9.31 13.27 -3.11
C GLU A 150 10.74 13.77 -2.84
N TYR A 151 11.35 14.51 -3.78
CA TYR A 151 12.64 15.17 -3.58
C TYR A 151 12.58 16.16 -2.42
N VAL A 152 11.65 17.13 -2.47
CA VAL A 152 11.46 18.14 -1.41
C VAL A 152 11.17 17.51 -0.04
N ALA A 153 10.40 16.41 0.00
CA ALA A 153 10.13 15.69 1.24
C ALA A 153 11.39 15.07 1.87
N GLN A 154 12.26 14.48 1.05
CA GLN A 154 13.42 13.71 1.49
C GLN A 154 14.65 14.57 1.78
N THR A 155 14.75 15.74 1.15
CA THR A 155 15.86 16.68 1.35
C THR A 155 15.45 17.78 2.32
N ALA A 156 14.83 18.85 1.81
CA ALA A 156 14.48 20.04 2.55
C ALA A 156 13.61 19.77 3.79
N VAL A 157 12.49 19.06 3.63
CA VAL A 157 11.54 18.86 4.74
C VAL A 157 12.11 17.92 5.81
N ALA A 158 12.78 16.83 5.40
CA ALA A 158 13.42 15.92 6.33
C ALA A 158 14.53 16.63 7.12
N GLY A 159 15.39 17.39 6.42
CA GLY A 159 16.46 18.17 7.02
C GLY A 159 15.96 19.23 8.00
N LEU A 160 14.90 19.97 7.65
CA LEU A 160 14.30 20.97 8.54
C LEU A 160 13.54 20.35 9.73
N ARG A 161 13.10 19.08 9.63
CA ARG A 161 12.52 18.35 10.76
C ARG A 161 13.59 17.87 11.74
N SER A 162 14.74 17.42 11.24
CA SER A 162 15.88 17.03 12.08
C SER A 162 16.56 18.24 12.73
N GLU A 163 16.70 19.33 11.99
CA GLU A 163 17.39 20.55 12.40
C GLU A 163 16.51 21.77 12.07
N PRO A 164 15.58 22.12 12.97
CA PRO A 164 14.69 23.24 12.75
C PRO A 164 15.44 24.57 12.72
N VAL A 165 15.11 25.40 11.73
CA VAL A 165 15.54 26.80 11.66
C VAL A 165 14.48 27.73 12.25
N HIS A 166 14.92 28.94 12.60
CA HIS A 166 14.13 29.92 13.35
C HIS A 166 14.05 31.30 12.69
N ASP A 167 14.65 31.48 11.52
CA ASP A 167 14.60 32.72 10.75
C ASP A 167 14.52 32.41 9.24
N TRP A 168 14.00 33.36 8.48
CA TRP A 168 13.77 33.21 7.04
C TRP A 168 15.06 32.99 6.25
N LEU A 169 16.17 33.66 6.60
CA LEU A 169 17.43 33.53 5.87
C LEU A 169 18.02 32.12 6.02
N SER A 170 18.00 31.57 7.23
CA SER A 170 18.43 30.19 7.49
C SER A 170 17.55 29.16 6.77
N LEU A 171 16.23 29.39 6.70
CA LEU A 171 15.32 28.55 5.90
C LEU A 171 15.67 28.60 4.42
N HIS A 172 15.86 29.80 3.86
CA HIS A 172 16.19 29.98 2.46
C HIS A 172 17.54 29.33 2.12
N ARG A 173 18.56 29.48 2.98
CA ARG A 173 19.87 28.83 2.80
C ARG A 173 19.76 27.31 2.80
N ARG A 174 19.01 26.74 3.75
CA ARG A 174 18.78 25.29 3.81
C ARG A 174 18.06 24.77 2.57
N LEU A 175 17.12 25.52 2.01
CA LEU A 175 16.48 25.19 0.74
C LEU A 175 17.48 25.29 -0.43
N ALA A 176 18.29 26.34 -0.48
CA ALA A 176 19.24 26.58 -1.55
C ALA A 176 20.37 25.53 -1.63
N GLU A 177 20.80 24.96 -0.49
CA GLU A 177 21.72 23.82 -0.44
C GLU A 177 21.23 22.62 -1.26
N ASP A 178 19.91 22.41 -1.28
CA ASP A 178 19.24 21.38 -2.08
C ASP A 178 18.74 21.90 -3.43
N GLY A 179 19.05 23.17 -3.76
CA GLY A 179 18.65 23.78 -5.02
C GLY A 179 17.25 24.32 -5.11
N LEU A 180 16.62 24.53 -3.97
CA LEU A 180 15.24 24.89 -3.84
C LEU A 180 15.15 26.35 -3.39
N TYR A 181 14.07 27.02 -3.75
CA TYR A 181 13.74 28.32 -3.17
C TYR A 181 12.27 28.41 -2.80
N LEU A 182 11.97 29.31 -1.87
CA LEU A 182 10.60 29.56 -1.44
C LEU A 182 9.97 30.69 -2.26
N SER A 183 8.76 30.46 -2.74
CA SER A 183 7.91 31.48 -3.37
C SER A 183 6.60 31.61 -2.61
N GLN A 184 6.01 32.81 -2.63
CA GLN A 184 4.69 33.05 -2.05
C GLN A 184 3.69 33.33 -3.17
N MET A 185 2.64 32.52 -3.26
CA MET A 185 1.53 32.71 -4.20
C MET A 185 0.21 32.47 -3.48
N ASP A 186 -0.76 33.38 -3.65
CA ASP A 186 -2.11 33.32 -3.05
C ASP A 186 -2.10 33.05 -1.53
N GLY A 187 -1.17 33.68 -0.81
CA GLY A 187 -1.04 33.53 0.65
C GLY A 187 -0.46 32.19 1.11
N LYS A 188 -0.01 31.33 0.18
CA LYS A 188 0.65 30.05 0.46
C LYS A 188 2.12 30.10 0.08
N PHE A 189 2.91 29.26 0.74
CA PHE A 189 4.31 29.06 0.39
C PHE A 189 4.46 27.84 -0.51
N LEU A 190 5.17 28.03 -1.62
CA LEU A 190 5.54 26.99 -2.56
C LEU A 190 7.05 26.82 -2.57
N VAL A 191 7.50 25.57 -2.56
CA VAL A 191 8.89 25.21 -2.83
C VAL A 191 9.06 25.05 -4.32
N MET A 192 10.01 25.79 -4.88
CA MET A 192 10.30 25.89 -6.31
C MET A 192 11.68 25.30 -6.62
N ASP A 193 11.87 24.84 -7.86
CA ASP A 193 13.14 24.31 -8.37
C ASP A 193 14.01 25.47 -8.90
N GLY A 194 15.21 25.64 -8.36
CA GLY A 194 16.13 26.72 -8.73
C GLY A 194 16.69 26.60 -10.15
N TRP A 195 16.75 25.38 -10.72
CA TRP A 195 17.31 25.13 -12.05
C TRP A 195 16.26 24.93 -13.14
N ASP A 196 15.03 24.54 -12.77
CA ASP A 196 13.91 24.35 -13.69
C ASP A 196 12.75 25.30 -13.36
N ARG A 197 12.83 26.55 -13.87
CA ARG A 197 11.83 27.60 -13.61
C ARG A 197 10.44 27.34 -14.20
N ASN A 198 10.32 26.38 -15.11
CA ASN A 198 9.05 25.98 -15.71
C ASN A 198 8.35 24.87 -14.91
N ARG A 199 9.02 24.31 -13.90
CA ARG A 199 8.47 23.27 -13.04
C ARG A 199 7.45 23.85 -12.07
N GLU A 200 6.32 23.15 -11.92
CA GLU A 200 5.32 23.50 -10.93
C GLU A 200 5.87 23.34 -9.50
N GLY A 201 5.62 24.36 -8.68
CA GLY A 201 5.99 24.37 -7.27
C GLY A 201 5.15 23.42 -6.42
N VAL A 202 5.73 22.96 -5.32
CA VAL A 202 5.03 22.12 -4.34
C VAL A 202 4.60 22.98 -3.16
N GLN A 203 3.31 22.98 -2.83
CA GLN A 203 2.81 23.69 -1.63
C GLN A 203 3.45 23.12 -0.36
N LEU A 204 4.07 23.96 0.45
CA LEU A 204 4.84 23.54 1.60
C LEU A 204 3.94 22.99 2.73
N ASP A 205 2.73 23.51 2.88
CA ASP A 205 1.72 23.07 3.87
C ASP A 205 1.26 21.60 3.67
N SER A 206 1.39 21.09 2.46
CA SER A 206 1.06 19.71 2.13
C SER A 206 1.97 18.68 2.82
N PHE A 207 3.10 19.11 3.41
CA PHE A 207 3.99 18.27 4.22
C PHE A 207 3.64 18.27 5.71
N GLY A 208 2.55 18.94 6.10
CA GLY A 208 1.99 18.92 7.45
C GLY A 208 1.53 20.29 7.91
N PRO A 209 0.60 20.35 8.89
CA PRO A 209 -0.05 21.59 9.29
C PRO A 209 0.90 22.59 9.95
N SER A 210 2.13 22.20 10.32
CA SER A 210 3.17 23.11 10.85
C SER A 210 3.79 24.00 9.78
N TRP A 211 3.61 23.66 8.50
CA TRP A 211 4.25 24.30 7.36
C TRP A 211 3.37 25.33 6.64
N CYS A 212 2.17 25.62 7.16
CA CYS A 212 1.33 26.66 6.60
C CYS A 212 1.90 28.05 6.89
N ALA A 213 1.57 29.01 6.02
CA ALA A 213 2.14 30.36 6.06
C ALA A 213 1.94 31.04 7.41
N GLU A 214 0.73 30.95 7.97
CA GLU A 214 0.38 31.52 9.28
C GLU A 214 1.32 31.03 10.39
N LYS A 215 1.58 29.72 10.46
CA LYS A 215 2.43 29.15 11.52
C LYS A 215 3.91 29.44 11.31
N LEU A 216 4.37 29.47 10.06
CA LEU A 216 5.75 29.83 9.75
C LEU A 216 6.02 31.30 10.07
N MET A 217 5.11 32.20 9.69
CA MET A 217 5.20 33.63 10.03
C MET A 217 5.07 33.86 11.53
N LYS A 218 4.22 33.12 12.23
CA LYS A 218 4.16 33.17 13.70
C LYS A 218 5.46 32.74 14.36
N LYS A 219 6.19 31.79 13.76
CA LYS A 219 7.46 31.27 14.29
C LYS A 219 8.67 32.16 13.96
N MET A 220 8.72 32.69 12.73
CA MET A 220 9.91 33.35 12.16
C MET A 220 9.73 34.85 11.91
N GLY A 221 8.55 35.41 12.20
CA GLY A 221 8.20 36.80 11.92
C GLY A 221 7.72 37.02 10.49
N ASP A 222 7.60 38.30 10.10
CA ASP A 222 7.13 38.69 8.77
C ASP A 222 7.99 38.07 7.66
N TYR A 223 7.32 37.60 6.61
CA TYR A 223 7.99 36.91 5.51
C TYR A 223 9.03 37.81 4.83
N THR A 224 10.27 37.34 4.80
CA THR A 224 11.34 37.97 4.03
C THR A 224 11.55 37.19 2.72
N PRO A 225 11.45 37.83 1.54
CA PRO A 225 11.69 37.16 0.26
C PRO A 225 13.09 36.57 0.15
N VAL A 226 13.23 35.55 -0.70
CA VAL A 226 14.53 34.93 -0.99
C VAL A 226 15.53 35.97 -1.54
N PRO A 227 16.76 36.06 -1.00
CA PRO A 227 17.83 36.87 -1.59
C PRO A 227 18.13 36.52 -3.05
N LYS A 228 18.52 37.53 -3.85
CA LYS A 228 18.76 37.35 -5.30
C LYS A 228 20.01 36.54 -5.62
N ASP A 229 20.92 36.40 -4.67
CA ASP A 229 22.24 35.79 -4.74
C ASP A 229 22.34 34.48 -3.93
N ILE A 230 21.20 33.83 -3.67
CA ILE A 230 21.17 32.66 -2.79
C ILE A 230 21.68 31.37 -3.45
N PHE A 231 21.79 31.34 -4.77
CA PHE A 231 22.26 30.21 -5.57
C PHE A 231 23.69 30.43 -6.07
#